data_AF-A0A971GU00-F1
#
_entry.id   AF-A0A971GU00-F1
#
_cell.length_a   1.000
_cell.length_b   1.000
_cell.length_c   1.000
_cell.angle_alpha   90.00
_cell.angle_beta   90.00
_cell.angle_gamma   90.00
#
_symmetry.space_group_name_H-M   'P 1'
#
loop_
_entity.id
_entity.type
_entity.pdbx_description
1 polymer ?
#
loop_
_entity_poly.entity_id
_entity_poly.type
_entity_poly.pdbx_seq_one_letter_code
_entity_poly.pdbx_strand_id
1 'polypeptide(L)'
;MKNKIIFTVFFIFSACALIYGNGGSFTLGNLATGQLTLMKNQQISIEEEDLRITLFRGYARVDVIYIMKNHGDAVTARLGFPSLIHTKPVEPNYQQEIEDYSISIEPAEGSGYGSIQKIPTKYVYNNEQVKWMKMPDIMGDDYAPLEYPEIGWFISNIGFAGSQTIRVTISYISRYISFGWYVSDNTRTENSEFRYLFSFGSTWKGPIAKGRVTIDSSHIQHGINITPADRFVKNNSIYTWEFRDFEPKGKDNILITINNRYSDSYMYGSQEGQRFFSVNKKYYMSLKPGNVKTSSTLKQYSAKKLFDSDFKTAWVENNTNDGNGEFIEITFSKLQKINTIGIIPGYNKSRELFYKNNRVAEIEIYADDKLIKTAAIADGYTSLSPDDLYAYYLINLSENNISCKKIKLVITKIYKGSEYTDACVSELLLLQKLDKEPEVGGR
;
A
#
# COMPACT_ATOMS: atom_id res chain seq x y z
N MET A 1 13.82 53.27 -67.19
CA MET A 1 13.92 52.70 -65.83
C MET A 1 13.66 51.20 -65.90
N LYS A 2 14.69 50.38 -65.69
CA LYS A 2 14.61 48.92 -65.75
C LYS A 2 14.18 48.40 -64.37
N ASN A 3 12.97 47.84 -64.28
CA ASN A 3 12.45 47.19 -63.08
C ASN A 3 13.15 45.83 -62.90
N LYS A 4 13.93 45.68 -61.83
CA LYS A 4 14.51 44.39 -61.41
C LYS A 4 13.46 43.61 -60.64
N ILE A 5 13.10 42.45 -61.18
CA ILE A 5 12.28 41.43 -60.54
C ILE A 5 13.18 40.67 -59.55
N ILE A 6 12.83 40.66 -58.27
CA ILE A 6 13.49 39.85 -57.24
C ILE A 6 12.65 38.58 -57.06
N PHE A 7 13.24 37.43 -57.40
CA PHE A 7 12.72 36.11 -57.06
C PHE A 7 13.09 35.77 -55.61
N THR A 8 12.10 35.63 -54.74
CA THR A 8 12.29 35.08 -53.39
C THR A 8 12.03 33.57 -53.46
N VAL A 9 13.09 32.78 -53.36
CA VAL A 9 13.01 31.31 -53.24
C VAL A 9 12.71 30.97 -51.77
N PHE A 10 11.55 30.40 -51.49
CA PHE A 10 11.23 29.82 -50.18
C PHE A 10 11.87 28.43 -50.08
N PHE A 11 12.93 28.30 -49.27
CA PHE A 11 13.40 27.00 -48.79
C PHE A 11 12.50 26.55 -47.63
N ILE A 12 11.66 25.54 -47.87
CA ILE A 12 10.97 24.83 -46.79
C ILE A 12 11.99 23.88 -46.16
N PHE A 13 12.58 24.29 -45.03
CA PHE A 13 13.27 23.35 -44.16
C PHE A 13 12.22 22.46 -43.50
N SER A 14 12.09 21.22 -43.99
CA SER A 14 11.45 20.15 -43.24
C SER A 14 12.34 19.82 -42.04
N ALA A 15 12.04 20.40 -40.88
CA ALA A 15 12.56 19.92 -39.63
C ALA A 15 11.88 18.59 -39.32
N CYS A 16 12.56 17.48 -39.60
CA CYS A 16 12.25 16.21 -38.95
C CYS A 16 12.56 16.37 -37.45
N ALA A 17 11.58 16.85 -36.69
CA ALA A 17 11.61 16.71 -35.25
C ALA A 17 11.54 15.22 -34.95
N LEU A 18 12.64 14.66 -34.43
CA LEU A 18 12.61 13.37 -33.74
C LEU A 18 11.63 13.53 -32.58
N ILE A 19 10.44 12.95 -32.73
CA ILE A 19 9.45 12.88 -31.67
C ILE A 19 10.00 11.87 -30.65
N TYR A 20 10.62 12.37 -29.58
CA TYR A 20 10.91 11.54 -28.42
C TYR A 20 9.57 11.10 -27.82
N GLY A 21 9.41 9.80 -27.57
CA GLY A 21 8.25 9.31 -26.84
C GLY A 21 8.21 9.97 -25.46
N ASN A 22 7.07 10.55 -25.07
CA ASN A 22 6.84 11.04 -23.72
C ASN A 22 6.69 9.82 -22.79
N GLY A 23 7.79 9.30 -22.27
CA GLY A 23 7.78 8.18 -21.35
C GLY A 23 8.85 8.29 -20.27
N GLY A 24 8.62 7.64 -19.14
CA GLY A 24 9.52 7.63 -17.99
C GLY A 24 9.20 6.50 -17.03
N SER A 25 10.10 6.24 -16.08
CA SER A 25 9.91 5.25 -15.01
C SER A 25 9.76 5.93 -13.66
N PHE A 26 9.09 5.28 -12.72
CA PHE A 26 9.02 5.71 -11.33
C PHE A 26 9.30 4.54 -10.38
N THR A 27 9.81 4.89 -9.21
CA THR A 27 9.92 4.00 -8.05
C THR A 27 9.43 4.79 -6.85
N LEU A 28 8.62 4.16 -6.01
CA LEU A 28 8.01 4.76 -4.83
C LEU A 28 8.05 3.77 -3.68
N GLY A 29 7.99 4.28 -2.45
CA GLY A 29 7.85 3.46 -1.25
C GLY A 29 9.16 2.88 -0.75
N ASN A 30 9.09 2.14 0.36
CA ASN A 30 10.27 1.77 1.11
C ASN A 30 11.01 0.58 0.50
N LEU A 31 12.32 0.72 0.25
CA LEU A 31 13.11 -0.39 -0.28
C LEU A 31 13.12 -1.58 0.67
N ALA A 32 13.40 -1.31 1.94
CA ALA A 32 13.34 -2.33 2.99
C ALA A 32 13.40 -1.72 4.39
N THR A 33 12.78 -2.43 5.31
CA THR A 33 12.96 -2.26 6.76
C THR A 33 13.72 -3.46 7.31
N GLY A 34 13.86 -3.58 8.62
CA GLY A 34 14.50 -4.78 9.14
C GLY A 34 14.58 -4.83 10.64
N GLN A 35 15.43 -5.75 11.07
CA GLN A 35 15.59 -6.07 12.47
C GLN A 35 16.37 -4.98 13.21
N LEU A 36 16.05 -4.81 14.49
CA LEU A 36 16.73 -3.85 15.34
C LEU A 36 18.21 -4.22 15.52
N THR A 37 19.09 -3.25 15.33
CA THR A 37 20.55 -3.42 15.38
C THR A 37 21.13 -2.83 16.65
N LEU A 38 22.05 -3.53 17.27
CA LEU A 38 22.87 -3.02 18.37
C LEU A 38 24.14 -2.37 17.79
N MET A 39 24.21 -1.04 17.82
CA MET A 39 25.34 -0.32 17.24
C MET A 39 26.57 -0.30 18.15
N LYS A 40 26.38 -0.54 19.45
CA LYS A 40 27.43 -0.60 20.48
C LYS A 40 27.03 -1.56 21.60
N ASN A 41 28.02 -2.22 22.21
CA ASN A 41 27.94 -3.06 23.42
C ASN A 41 27.37 -4.48 23.21
N GLN A 42 28.23 -5.48 23.00
CA GLN A 42 27.82 -6.88 22.74
C GLN A 42 27.38 -7.68 23.99
N GLN A 43 26.91 -7.04 25.06
CA GLN A 43 26.51 -7.73 26.30
C GLN A 43 25.01 -8.01 26.41
N ILE A 44 24.22 -7.56 25.43
CA ILE A 44 22.75 -7.69 25.42
C ILE A 44 22.36 -8.79 24.43
N SER A 45 21.53 -9.72 24.86
CA SER A 45 20.92 -10.76 24.01
C SER A 45 19.44 -10.45 23.74
N ILE A 46 18.89 -11.07 22.69
CA ILE A 46 17.45 -11.17 22.47
C ILE A 46 17.00 -12.57 22.91
N GLU A 47 16.19 -12.62 23.96
CA GLU A 47 15.62 -13.85 24.51
C GLU A 47 14.36 -14.29 23.75
N GLU A 48 13.60 -13.33 23.22
CA GLU A 48 12.41 -13.58 22.43
C GLU A 48 12.18 -12.47 21.41
N GLU A 49 11.75 -12.85 20.19
CA GLU A 49 11.28 -11.93 19.16
C GLU A 49 9.88 -12.36 18.67
N ASP A 50 8.91 -11.45 18.67
CA ASP A 50 7.61 -11.63 18.04
C ASP A 50 7.40 -10.52 17.00
N LEU A 51 7.55 -10.87 15.73
CA LEU A 51 7.41 -9.97 14.58
C LEU A 51 6.06 -10.21 13.91
N ARG A 52 5.20 -9.18 13.90
CA ARG A 52 3.93 -9.19 13.18
C ARG A 52 3.95 -8.20 12.01
N ILE A 53 3.66 -8.70 10.82
CA ILE A 53 3.52 -7.92 9.58
C ILE A 53 2.07 -8.06 9.11
N THR A 54 1.29 -6.98 9.16
CA THR A 54 -0.09 -6.95 8.65
C THR A 54 -0.13 -6.19 7.33
N LEU A 55 -0.56 -6.85 6.27
CA LEU A 55 -0.56 -6.31 4.91
C LEU A 55 -1.88 -5.59 4.60
N PHE A 56 -1.80 -4.35 4.13
CA PHE A 56 -2.93 -3.53 3.65
C PHE A 56 -2.74 -3.12 2.18
N ARG A 57 -3.73 -2.47 1.58
CA ARG A 57 -3.65 -1.93 0.21
C ARG A 57 -2.66 -0.76 0.15
N GLY A 58 -1.42 -1.04 -0.29
CA GLY A 58 -0.35 -0.06 -0.50
C GLY A 58 0.70 0.05 0.62
N TYR A 59 0.52 -0.64 1.75
CA TYR A 59 1.49 -0.62 2.85
C TYR A 59 1.38 -1.83 3.78
N ALA A 60 2.46 -2.14 4.49
CA ALA A 60 2.46 -3.03 5.64
C ALA A 60 2.48 -2.22 6.94
N ARG A 61 1.74 -2.69 7.94
CA ARG A 61 1.97 -2.32 9.33
C ARG A 61 2.85 -3.39 9.98
N VAL A 62 3.89 -2.96 10.67
CA VAL A 62 4.80 -3.85 11.36
C VAL A 62 4.82 -3.51 12.83
N ASP A 63 4.56 -4.52 13.65
CA ASP A 63 4.67 -4.47 15.11
C ASP A 63 5.67 -5.55 15.51
N VAL A 64 6.74 -5.20 16.22
CA VAL A 64 7.74 -6.17 16.70
C VAL A 64 8.00 -5.99 18.18
N ILE A 65 8.02 -7.10 18.91
CA ILE A 65 8.34 -7.17 20.32
C ILE A 65 9.65 -7.93 20.48
N TYR A 66 10.55 -7.38 21.28
CA TYR A 66 11.78 -8.04 21.70
C TYR A 66 11.81 -8.14 23.22
N ILE A 67 12.13 -9.32 23.75
CA ILE A 67 12.55 -9.48 25.14
C ILE A 67 14.07 -9.47 25.16
N MET A 68 14.67 -8.44 25.75
CA MET A 68 16.12 -8.22 25.74
C MET A 68 16.69 -8.35 27.14
N LYS A 69 17.85 -9.00 27.27
CA LYS A 69 18.53 -9.19 28.55
C LYS A 69 19.93 -8.60 28.53
N ASN A 70 20.23 -7.74 29.50
CA ASN A 70 21.58 -7.30 29.79
C ASN A 70 22.29 -8.37 30.64
N HIS A 71 23.49 -8.80 30.22
CA HIS A 71 24.27 -9.82 30.96
C HIS A 71 25.42 -9.24 31.78
N GLY A 72 25.64 -7.93 31.72
CA GLY A 72 26.72 -7.26 32.44
C GLY A 72 26.19 -6.22 33.43
N ASP A 73 27.06 -5.29 33.77
CA ASP A 73 26.73 -4.09 34.54
C ASP A 73 25.78 -3.17 33.77
N ALA A 74 25.28 -2.13 34.45
CA ALA A 74 24.41 -1.14 33.83
C ALA A 74 25.05 -0.52 32.57
N VAL A 75 24.27 -0.39 31.51
CA VAL A 75 24.75 0.08 30.20
C VAL A 75 23.67 0.86 29.46
N THR A 76 24.09 1.83 28.66
CA THR A 76 23.20 2.46 27.66
C THR A 76 23.46 1.82 26.29
N ALA A 77 22.48 1.10 25.78
CA ALA A 77 22.50 0.52 24.45
C ALA A 77 22.12 1.57 23.40
N ARG A 78 22.96 1.76 22.39
CA ARG A 78 22.62 2.57 21.21
C ARG A 78 22.08 1.64 20.14
N LEU A 79 20.81 1.81 19.81
CA LEU A 79 20.06 0.95 18.89
C LEU A 79 19.79 1.71 17.59
N GLY A 80 19.87 0.98 16.48
CA GLY A 80 19.53 1.47 15.15
C GLY A 80 18.47 0.60 14.52
N PHE A 81 17.34 1.20 14.14
CA PHE A 81 16.33 0.54 13.32
C PHE A 81 16.49 0.97 11.85
N PRO A 82 16.68 0.04 10.90
CA PRO A 82 17.05 0.37 9.52
C PRO A 82 15.84 0.77 8.65
N SER A 83 16.07 1.74 7.77
CA SER A 83 15.16 2.22 6.73
C SER A 83 15.95 2.45 5.45
N LEU A 84 15.84 1.54 4.47
CA LEU A 84 16.56 1.65 3.21
C LEU A 84 15.80 2.55 2.23
N ILE A 85 16.53 3.41 1.52
CA ILE A 85 15.97 4.37 0.56
C ILE A 85 16.62 4.26 -0.82
N HIS A 86 15.86 4.57 -1.87
CA HIS A 86 16.29 4.43 -3.27
C HIS A 86 16.71 5.74 -3.94
N THR A 87 16.36 6.90 -3.37
CA THR A 87 16.80 8.21 -3.85
C THR A 87 17.57 8.95 -2.77
N LYS A 88 18.63 9.66 -3.17
CA LYS A 88 19.25 10.68 -2.33
C LYS A 88 18.17 11.66 -1.88
N PRO A 89 18.06 12.02 -0.59
CA PRO A 89 17.12 13.06 -0.17
C PRO A 89 17.51 14.38 -0.86
N VAL A 90 16.74 14.79 -1.86
CA VAL A 90 17.01 16.00 -2.67
C VAL A 90 16.62 17.28 -1.91
N GLU A 91 15.79 17.15 -0.87
CA GLU A 91 15.32 18.26 -0.03
C GLU A 91 15.22 17.85 1.46
N PRO A 92 15.32 18.80 2.41
CA PRO A 92 15.12 18.54 3.84
C PRO A 92 13.72 18.02 4.21
N ASN A 93 12.79 17.97 3.25
CA ASN A 93 11.43 17.46 3.41
C ASN A 93 11.17 16.12 2.71
N TYR A 94 12.20 15.42 2.19
CA TYR A 94 11.99 14.10 1.61
C TYR A 94 11.46 13.15 2.68
N GLN A 95 10.18 12.78 2.53
CA GLN A 95 9.41 12.08 3.54
C GLN A 95 9.97 10.69 3.75
N GLN A 96 10.29 10.42 5.01
CA GLN A 96 10.55 9.11 5.56
C GLN A 96 9.53 8.09 5.02
N GLU A 97 9.99 7.07 4.30
CA GLU A 97 9.09 6.05 3.71
C GLU A 97 8.54 5.10 4.78
N ILE A 98 9.15 5.12 5.98
CA ILE A 98 8.60 4.58 7.21
C ILE A 98 7.77 5.67 7.91
N GLU A 99 6.50 5.39 8.14
CA GLU A 99 5.55 6.28 8.82
C GLU A 99 5.25 5.77 10.24
N ASP A 100 4.78 6.66 11.12
CA ASP A 100 4.32 6.34 12.48
C ASP A 100 5.30 5.50 13.31
N TYR A 101 6.61 5.63 13.06
CA TYR A 101 7.63 4.90 13.82
C TYR A 101 7.58 5.27 15.30
N SER A 102 7.47 4.26 16.14
CA SER A 102 7.52 4.39 17.58
C SER A 102 8.28 3.23 18.19
N ILE A 103 8.96 3.53 19.30
CA ILE A 103 9.63 2.55 20.14
C ILE A 103 9.30 2.85 21.60
N SER A 104 8.98 1.81 22.35
CA SER A 104 8.74 1.90 23.78
C SER A 104 9.38 0.75 24.52
N ILE A 105 9.58 0.94 25.83
CA ILE A 105 10.05 -0.09 26.73
C ILE A 105 9.08 -0.27 27.89
N GLU A 106 9.03 -1.49 28.40
CA GLU A 106 8.40 -1.85 29.66
C GLU A 106 9.22 -2.98 30.32
N PRO A 107 9.10 -3.19 31.64
CA PRO A 107 9.75 -4.32 32.27
C PRO A 107 9.18 -5.65 31.74
N ALA A 108 10.05 -6.62 31.45
CA ALA A 108 9.60 -7.99 31.17
C ALA A 108 9.04 -8.58 32.48
N GLU A 109 7.87 -9.21 32.43
CA GLU A 109 7.04 -9.65 33.58
C GLU A 109 7.83 -10.01 34.86
N GLY A 110 7.43 -9.44 36.01
CA GLY A 110 7.98 -9.77 37.34
C GLY A 110 8.51 -8.60 38.17
N SER A 111 8.69 -7.41 37.59
CA SER A 111 8.98 -6.18 38.34
C SER A 111 7.79 -5.23 38.20
N GLY A 112 7.03 -5.06 39.28
CA GLY A 112 5.69 -4.47 39.31
C GLY A 112 5.54 -3.06 38.71
N TYR A 113 4.29 -2.65 38.49
CA TYR A 113 3.84 -1.31 38.07
C TYR A 113 4.85 -0.54 37.20
N GLY A 114 5.28 -1.12 36.08
CA GLY A 114 6.07 -0.41 35.07
C GLY A 114 5.15 0.32 34.10
N SER A 115 5.25 1.65 34.01
CA SER A 115 4.60 2.41 32.96
C SER A 115 5.33 2.23 31.63
N ILE A 116 4.59 2.05 30.53
CA ILE A 116 5.16 2.09 29.17
C ILE A 116 5.92 3.40 28.99
N GLN A 117 7.22 3.31 28.72
CA GLN A 117 8.06 4.46 28.46
C GLN A 117 8.34 4.58 26.97
N LYS A 118 7.89 5.67 26.35
CA LYS A 118 8.26 6.00 24.95
C LYS A 118 9.72 6.43 24.91
N ILE A 119 10.46 5.90 23.94
CA ILE A 119 11.87 6.24 23.76
C ILE A 119 12.01 7.30 22.64
N PRO A 120 12.65 8.45 22.92
CA PRO A 120 12.95 9.42 21.89
C PRO A 120 13.78 8.80 20.77
N THR A 121 13.41 9.12 19.53
CA THR A 121 14.06 8.57 18.34
C THR A 121 14.52 9.71 17.45
N LYS A 122 15.75 9.58 16.92
CA LYS A 122 16.30 10.51 15.94
C LYS A 122 16.58 9.77 14.64
N TYR A 123 16.01 10.23 13.54
CA TYR A 123 16.40 9.75 12.22
C TYR A 123 17.77 10.33 11.83
N VAL A 124 18.66 9.46 11.38
CA VAL A 124 20.02 9.79 10.96
C VAL A 124 20.29 9.11 9.63
N TYR A 125 20.76 9.88 8.65
CA TYR A 125 21.20 9.40 7.36
C TYR A 125 22.64 9.84 7.15
N ASN A 126 23.52 8.87 6.87
CA ASN A 126 24.98 9.06 6.84
C ASN A 126 25.61 8.59 5.52
N ASN A 127 24.83 8.45 4.44
CA ASN A 127 25.27 7.94 3.13
C ASN A 127 25.95 6.56 3.20
N GLU A 128 25.61 5.75 4.21
CA GLU A 128 26.14 4.39 4.35
C GLU A 128 25.45 3.49 3.32
N GLN A 129 26.24 2.90 2.42
CA GLN A 129 25.76 1.96 1.40
C GLN A 129 25.67 0.55 1.97
N VAL A 130 24.59 -0.16 1.65
CA VAL A 130 24.49 -1.60 1.94
C VAL A 130 25.34 -2.36 0.91
N LYS A 131 26.30 -3.18 1.35
CA LYS A 131 26.98 -4.10 0.43
C LYS A 131 25.99 -5.13 -0.11
N TRP A 132 25.85 -5.17 -1.43
CA TRP A 132 25.10 -6.13 -2.27
C TRP A 132 23.97 -6.89 -1.56
N MET A 133 22.77 -6.29 -1.60
CA MET A 133 21.52 -7.02 -1.52
C MET A 133 21.06 -7.27 -2.94
N LYS A 134 20.85 -8.53 -3.34
CA LYS A 134 20.23 -8.80 -4.64
C LYS A 134 18.85 -8.17 -4.63
N MET A 135 18.74 -7.03 -5.29
CA MET A 135 17.49 -6.36 -5.57
C MET A 135 16.60 -7.30 -6.40
N PRO A 136 15.27 -7.11 -6.43
CA PRO A 136 14.49 -7.77 -7.46
C PRO A 136 15.14 -7.45 -8.82
N ASP A 137 15.08 -8.36 -9.80
CA ASP A 137 15.54 -8.02 -11.15
C ASP A 137 14.61 -6.90 -11.65
N ILE A 138 15.03 -5.65 -11.43
CA ILE A 138 14.19 -4.45 -11.57
C ILE A 138 13.84 -4.22 -13.04
N MET A 139 14.66 -4.72 -13.96
CA MET A 139 14.46 -4.70 -15.40
C MET A 139 15.26 -5.88 -15.99
N GLY A 140 14.70 -6.59 -16.98
CA GLY A 140 15.56 -7.37 -17.88
C GLY A 140 16.52 -6.40 -18.57
N ASP A 141 17.80 -6.77 -18.67
CA ASP A 141 18.98 -6.23 -19.37
C ASP A 141 19.10 -4.75 -19.87
N ASP A 142 18.02 -3.98 -20.05
CA ASP A 142 17.99 -2.74 -20.83
C ASP A 142 17.95 -1.42 -20.01
N TYR A 143 17.88 -1.46 -18.68
CA TYR A 143 17.87 -0.23 -17.85
C TYR A 143 18.79 -0.34 -16.64
N ALA A 144 19.57 0.72 -16.39
CA ALA A 144 20.59 0.76 -15.36
C ALA A 144 19.99 0.46 -13.96
N PRO A 145 20.60 -0.45 -13.17
CA PRO A 145 20.12 -0.77 -11.82
C PRO A 145 20.11 0.48 -10.94
N LEU A 146 19.18 0.56 -9.98
CA LEU A 146 19.28 1.51 -8.86
C LEU A 146 20.64 1.27 -8.18
N GLU A 147 21.63 2.10 -8.48
CA GLU A 147 23.02 1.63 -8.38
C GLU A 147 23.45 1.28 -6.95
N TYR A 148 22.96 1.92 -5.88
CA TYR A 148 23.23 1.48 -4.50
C TYR A 148 22.15 1.95 -3.51
N PRO A 149 21.39 1.06 -2.85
CA PRO A 149 20.51 1.46 -1.75
C PRO A 149 21.33 2.02 -0.59
N GLU A 150 20.82 3.08 0.03
CA GLU A 150 21.46 3.71 1.20
C GLU A 150 20.61 3.47 2.44
N ILE A 151 21.27 3.43 3.61
CA ILE A 151 20.62 3.17 4.89
C ILE A 151 20.36 4.48 5.63
N GLY A 152 19.11 4.73 5.97
CA GLY A 152 18.70 5.60 7.06
C GLY A 152 18.50 4.81 8.35
N TRP A 153 18.80 5.43 9.48
CA TRP A 153 18.71 4.81 10.80
C TRP A 153 17.79 5.62 11.71
N PHE A 154 16.80 4.96 12.30
CA PHE A 154 16.11 5.46 13.49
C PHE A 154 16.95 5.09 14.72
N ILE A 155 17.58 6.10 15.32
CA ILE A 155 18.48 5.93 16.45
C ILE A 155 17.73 6.13 17.76
N SER A 156 17.85 5.16 18.65
CA SER A 156 17.28 5.17 19.99
C SER A 156 18.35 4.77 21.02
N ASN A 157 18.32 5.38 22.21
CA ASN A 157 19.20 5.00 23.31
C ASN A 157 18.35 4.45 24.45
N ILE A 158 18.69 3.24 24.91
CA ILE A 158 17.95 2.54 25.97
C ILE A 158 18.91 2.21 27.12
N GLY A 159 18.58 2.65 28.32
CA GLY A 159 19.32 2.30 29.53
C GLY A 159 18.88 0.94 30.07
N PHE A 160 19.84 0.08 30.38
CA PHE A 160 19.64 -1.20 31.06
C PHE A 160 20.36 -1.14 32.40
N ALA A 161 19.66 -1.49 33.48
CA ALA A 161 20.31 -1.83 34.74
C ALA A 161 21.08 -3.16 34.59
N GLY A 162 22.00 -3.42 35.53
CA GLY A 162 22.75 -4.67 35.53
C GLY A 162 21.83 -5.89 35.62
N SER A 163 22.08 -6.91 34.80
CA SER A 163 21.23 -8.13 34.72
C SER A 163 19.75 -7.92 34.38
N GLN A 164 19.34 -6.71 33.94
CA GLN A 164 17.94 -6.39 33.67
C GLN A 164 17.42 -7.09 32.41
N THR A 165 16.16 -7.50 32.45
CA THR A 165 15.39 -7.90 31.27
C THR A 165 14.28 -6.88 31.01
N ILE A 166 14.16 -6.41 29.77
CA ILE A 166 13.12 -5.47 29.36
C ILE A 166 12.41 -5.98 28.11
N ARG A 167 11.16 -5.56 27.94
CA ARG A 167 10.44 -5.67 26.68
C ARG A 167 10.64 -4.37 25.90
N VAL A 168 11.01 -4.49 24.65
CA VAL A 168 11.05 -3.39 23.68
C VAL A 168 9.98 -3.65 22.63
N THR A 169 9.10 -2.67 22.42
CA THR A 169 8.05 -2.73 21.40
C THR A 169 8.32 -1.67 20.35
N ILE A 170 8.32 -2.05 19.08
CA ILE A 170 8.44 -1.15 17.93
C ILE A 170 7.19 -1.31 17.06
N SER A 171 6.62 -0.19 16.62
CA SER A 171 5.51 -0.16 15.66
C SER A 171 5.79 0.88 14.59
N TYR A 172 5.51 0.54 13.33
CA TYR A 172 5.63 1.47 12.20
C TYR A 172 4.78 1.02 11.00
N ILE A 173 4.65 1.90 10.02
CA ILE A 173 4.06 1.63 8.71
C ILE A 173 5.16 1.74 7.66
N SER A 174 5.18 0.81 6.72
CA SER A 174 6.11 0.80 5.59
C SER A 174 5.30 0.70 4.31
N ARG A 175 5.40 1.72 3.46
CA ARG A 175 4.81 1.68 2.12
C ARG A 175 5.51 0.63 1.29
N TYR A 176 4.75 -0.13 0.51
CA TYR A 176 5.35 -1.08 -0.42
C TYR A 176 6.21 -0.35 -1.44
N ILE A 177 7.32 -0.97 -1.83
CA ILE A 177 7.99 -0.56 -3.06
C ILE A 177 7.02 -0.82 -4.21
N SER A 178 6.79 0.19 -5.03
CA SER A 178 6.05 0.08 -6.28
C SER A 178 6.88 0.71 -7.38
N PHE A 179 6.94 0.04 -8.52
CA PHE A 179 7.64 0.54 -9.69
C PHE A 179 6.77 0.42 -10.92
N GLY A 180 7.03 1.28 -11.88
CA GLY A 180 6.28 1.31 -13.10
C GLY A 180 6.90 2.22 -14.13
N TRP A 181 6.31 2.22 -15.31
CA TRP A 181 6.67 3.14 -16.36
C TRP A 181 5.42 3.63 -17.06
N TYR A 182 5.55 4.80 -17.66
CA TYR A 182 4.49 5.38 -18.47
C TYR A 182 5.00 5.70 -19.87
N VAL A 183 4.11 5.60 -20.84
CA VAL A 183 4.32 6.06 -22.21
C VAL A 183 3.03 6.73 -22.66
N SER A 184 3.10 8.03 -22.96
CA SER A 184 1.93 8.87 -23.17
C SER A 184 0.99 8.79 -21.96
N ASP A 185 -0.28 8.38 -22.15
CA ASP A 185 -1.26 8.27 -21.06
C ASP A 185 -1.29 6.86 -20.42
N ASN A 186 -0.51 5.91 -20.93
CA ASN A 186 -0.50 4.54 -20.41
C ASN A 186 0.43 4.42 -19.22
N THR A 187 -0.01 3.74 -18.16
CA THR A 187 0.79 3.47 -16.97
C THR A 187 0.86 1.98 -16.68
N ARG A 188 2.07 1.43 -16.71
CA ARG A 188 2.32 0.06 -16.31
C ARG A 188 2.88 0.06 -14.90
N THR A 189 2.22 -0.66 -13.99
CA THR A 189 2.67 -0.81 -12.60
C THR A 189 2.97 -2.28 -12.35
N GLU A 190 4.14 -2.54 -11.79
CA GLU A 190 4.59 -3.88 -11.49
C GLU A 190 4.18 -4.28 -10.06
N ASN A 191 4.70 -5.42 -9.59
CA ASN A 191 4.42 -5.88 -8.25
C ASN A 191 4.76 -4.85 -7.18
N SER A 192 3.87 -4.74 -6.19
CA SER A 192 4.21 -4.09 -4.93
C SER A 192 5.02 -5.07 -4.09
N GLU A 193 6.08 -4.62 -3.43
CA GLU A 193 6.86 -5.49 -2.55
C GLU A 193 7.05 -4.92 -1.14
N PHE A 194 7.20 -5.82 -0.18
CA PHE A 194 7.61 -5.50 1.18
C PHE A 194 8.82 -6.35 1.55
N ARG A 195 9.82 -5.72 2.20
CA ARG A 195 11.07 -6.39 2.60
C ARG A 195 11.37 -6.15 4.07
N TYR A 196 11.71 -7.24 4.77
CA TYR A 196 12.17 -7.21 6.15
C TYR A 196 13.52 -7.92 6.27
N LEU A 197 14.54 -7.19 6.70
CA LEU A 197 15.93 -7.62 6.69
C LEU A 197 16.36 -8.11 8.08
N PHE A 198 16.37 -9.43 8.23
CA PHE A 198 16.92 -10.14 9.39
C PHE A 198 18.44 -9.98 9.48
N SER A 199 19.14 -9.81 8.36
CA SER A 199 20.61 -9.70 8.34
C SER A 199 21.19 -8.56 9.18
N PHE A 200 20.38 -7.57 9.59
CA PHE A 200 20.80 -6.50 10.50
C PHE A 200 20.85 -6.94 11.99
N GLY A 201 20.13 -8.01 12.35
CA GLY A 201 20.02 -8.51 13.72
C GLY A 201 21.17 -9.38 14.20
N SER A 202 22.25 -9.58 13.44
CA SER A 202 23.38 -10.42 13.87
C SER A 202 24.35 -9.73 14.86
N THR A 203 23.94 -8.63 15.48
CA THR A 203 24.79 -7.74 16.30
C THR A 203 24.68 -7.98 17.80
N TRP A 204 23.74 -8.83 18.23
CA TRP A 204 23.45 -9.13 19.63
C TRP A 204 24.36 -10.23 20.19
N LYS A 205 24.34 -10.38 21.52
CA LYS A 205 25.07 -11.45 22.22
C LYS A 205 24.43 -12.81 21.93
N GLY A 206 25.04 -13.58 21.04
CA GLY A 206 24.60 -14.92 20.70
C GLY A 206 23.35 -14.94 19.80
N PRO A 207 22.79 -16.15 19.53
CA PRO A 207 21.58 -16.29 18.75
C PRO A 207 20.35 -15.75 19.48
N ILE A 208 19.28 -15.49 18.74
CA ILE A 208 17.97 -15.20 19.27
C ILE A 208 17.38 -16.50 19.81
N ALA A 209 17.17 -16.57 21.13
CA ALA A 209 16.83 -17.84 21.80
C ALA A 209 15.53 -18.47 21.25
N LYS A 210 14.50 -17.66 21.00
CA LYS A 210 13.26 -18.10 20.34
C LYS A 210 12.55 -16.93 19.66
N GLY A 211 11.67 -17.24 18.73
CA GLY A 211 10.79 -16.22 18.17
C GLY A 211 9.76 -16.72 17.19
N ARG A 212 8.94 -15.79 16.75
CA ARG A 212 7.83 -16.00 15.82
C ARG A 212 7.73 -14.83 14.85
N VAL A 213 7.52 -15.16 13.57
CA VAL A 213 7.07 -14.21 12.55
C VAL A 213 5.64 -14.56 12.16
N THR A 214 4.76 -13.55 12.16
CA THR A 214 3.38 -13.66 11.72
C THR A 214 3.11 -12.68 10.59
N ILE A 215 2.75 -13.18 9.41
CA ILE A 215 2.29 -12.35 8.28
C ILE A 215 0.77 -12.52 8.15
N ASP A 216 0.04 -11.42 8.27
CA ASP A 216 -1.41 -11.35 8.12
C ASP A 216 -1.78 -10.70 6.79
N SER A 217 -2.36 -11.48 5.89
CA SER A 217 -2.78 -11.06 4.55
C SER A 217 -4.30 -10.85 4.42
N SER A 218 -5.04 -10.82 5.53
CA SER A 218 -6.51 -10.77 5.52
C SER A 218 -7.11 -9.55 4.82
N HIS A 219 -6.37 -8.45 4.71
CA HIS A 219 -6.81 -7.23 4.01
C HIS A 219 -6.42 -7.20 2.52
N ILE A 220 -5.75 -8.24 2.01
CA ILE A 220 -5.33 -8.35 0.61
C ILE A 220 -6.26 -9.31 -0.13
N GLN A 221 -6.88 -8.85 -1.23
CA GLN A 221 -7.80 -9.67 -2.03
C GLN A 221 -7.10 -10.53 -3.09
N HIS A 222 -5.81 -10.30 -3.31
CA HIS A 222 -5.02 -10.95 -4.36
C HIS A 222 -3.97 -11.87 -3.75
N GLY A 223 -3.42 -12.76 -4.57
CA GLY A 223 -2.34 -13.65 -4.12
C GLY A 223 -1.11 -12.86 -3.67
N ILE A 224 -0.41 -13.38 -2.67
CA ILE A 224 0.92 -12.93 -2.27
C ILE A 224 1.90 -14.08 -2.43
N ASN A 225 3.16 -13.76 -2.69
CA ASN A 225 4.26 -14.72 -2.57
C ASN A 225 5.19 -14.27 -1.45
N ILE A 226 5.64 -15.22 -0.64
CA ILE A 226 6.56 -14.99 0.48
C ILE A 226 7.83 -15.79 0.22
N THR A 227 8.98 -15.15 0.37
CA THR A 227 10.30 -15.78 0.31
C THR A 227 11.04 -15.48 1.61
N PRO A 228 11.67 -16.48 2.27
CA PRO A 228 11.70 -17.91 1.91
C PRO A 228 10.39 -18.64 2.26
N ALA A 229 9.80 -19.34 1.29
CA ALA A 229 8.47 -19.94 1.44
C ALA A 229 8.44 -21.15 2.40
N ASP A 230 9.54 -21.91 2.44
CA ASP A 230 9.71 -23.15 3.22
C ASP A 230 9.71 -22.93 4.74
N ARG A 231 9.84 -21.68 5.20
CA ARG A 231 9.79 -21.33 6.62
C ARG A 231 8.38 -21.12 7.17
N PHE A 232 7.41 -20.92 6.29
CA PHE A 232 6.08 -20.48 6.69
C PHE A 232 5.04 -21.59 6.57
N VAL A 233 4.29 -21.78 7.65
CA VAL A 233 3.06 -22.55 7.64
C VAL A 233 1.90 -21.59 7.39
N LYS A 234 1.10 -21.86 6.34
CA LYS A 234 -0.09 -21.08 5.99
C LYS A 234 -1.33 -21.67 6.66
N ASN A 235 -2.10 -20.84 7.34
CA ASN A 235 -3.46 -21.13 7.80
C ASN A 235 -4.38 -19.96 7.40
N ASN A 236 -5.27 -20.19 6.43
CA ASN A 236 -6.10 -19.15 5.82
C ASN A 236 -5.25 -17.96 5.30
N SER A 237 -5.46 -16.76 5.85
CA SER A 237 -4.73 -15.53 5.52
C SER A 237 -3.48 -15.31 6.39
N ILE A 238 -3.18 -16.21 7.32
CA ILE A 238 -2.07 -16.08 8.27
C ILE A 238 -0.93 -17.02 7.88
N TYR A 239 0.28 -16.49 7.84
CA TYR A 239 1.51 -17.26 7.65
C TYR A 239 2.35 -17.14 8.92
N THR A 240 2.83 -18.25 9.45
CA THR A 240 3.63 -18.27 10.67
C THR A 240 4.95 -19.01 10.47
N TRP A 241 6.03 -18.42 10.96
CA TRP A 241 7.35 -19.03 11.06
C TRP A 241 7.80 -18.96 12.52
N GLU A 242 8.06 -20.10 13.14
CA GLU A 242 8.63 -20.18 14.49
C GLU A 242 10.08 -20.66 14.43
N PHE A 243 10.93 -20.16 15.34
CA PHE A 243 12.33 -20.52 15.39
C PHE A 243 12.87 -20.55 16.82
N ARG A 244 14.01 -21.23 16.99
CA ARG A 244 14.82 -21.29 18.21
C ARG A 244 16.30 -21.20 17.85
N ASP A 245 17.10 -20.65 18.76
CA ASP A 245 18.55 -20.47 18.61
C ASP A 245 18.92 -19.91 17.24
N PHE A 246 18.19 -18.88 16.83
CA PHE A 246 18.23 -18.36 15.47
C PHE A 246 19.35 -17.33 15.30
N GLU A 247 20.22 -17.57 14.31
CA GLU A 247 21.26 -16.65 13.87
C GLU A 247 20.83 -15.98 12.56
N PRO A 248 20.41 -14.71 12.58
CA PRO A 248 19.93 -14.02 11.38
C PRO A 248 20.99 -13.89 10.29
N LYS A 249 20.68 -14.31 9.06
CA LYS A 249 21.54 -14.23 7.87
C LYS A 249 20.76 -13.65 6.68
N GLY A 250 21.47 -13.24 5.64
CA GLY A 250 20.84 -12.64 4.44
C GLY A 250 19.80 -13.54 3.75
N LYS A 251 19.97 -14.87 3.83
CA LYS A 251 19.00 -15.85 3.29
C LYS A 251 17.68 -15.91 4.07
N ASP A 252 17.64 -15.32 5.27
CA ASP A 252 16.48 -15.30 6.15
C ASP A 252 15.65 -14.03 5.98
N ASN A 253 16.15 -13.07 5.19
CA ASN A 253 15.42 -11.85 4.84
C ASN A 253 14.10 -12.21 4.16
N ILE A 254 13.03 -11.54 4.58
CA ILE A 254 11.70 -11.76 4.04
C ILE A 254 11.48 -10.83 2.86
N LEU A 255 11.00 -11.40 1.75
CA LEU A 255 10.40 -10.69 0.63
C LEU A 255 8.95 -11.13 0.49
N ILE A 256 8.04 -10.17 0.51
CA ILE A 256 6.63 -10.38 0.19
C ILE A 256 6.35 -9.64 -1.11
N THR A 257 6.05 -10.36 -2.19
CA THR A 257 5.52 -9.75 -3.42
C THR A 257 4.01 -9.81 -3.37
N ILE A 258 3.40 -8.65 -3.55
CA ILE A 258 1.97 -8.42 -3.50
C ILE A 258 1.52 -8.14 -4.93
N ASN A 259 0.25 -8.42 -5.19
CA ASN A 259 -0.39 -8.31 -6.49
C ASN A 259 -0.02 -9.44 -7.46
N ASN A 260 1.20 -9.95 -7.55
CA ASN A 260 1.57 -11.08 -8.42
C ASN A 260 1.33 -10.84 -9.94
N ARG A 261 1.81 -9.69 -10.46
CA ARG A 261 1.73 -9.16 -11.82
C ARG A 261 0.29 -8.92 -12.27
N TYR A 262 -0.54 -8.53 -11.31
CA TYR A 262 -1.98 -8.56 -11.44
C TYR A 262 -2.55 -7.37 -12.19
N SER A 263 -1.83 -6.31 -12.57
CA SER A 263 -2.47 -5.26 -13.36
C SER A 263 -1.56 -4.38 -14.18
N ASP A 264 -1.96 -4.16 -15.43
CA ASP A 264 -1.53 -3.03 -16.25
C ASP A 264 -2.74 -2.10 -16.42
N SER A 265 -2.60 -0.79 -16.18
CA SER A 265 -3.67 0.18 -16.46
C SER A 265 -3.38 0.90 -17.78
N TYR A 266 -4.32 0.79 -18.70
CA TYR A 266 -4.16 1.37 -20.03
C TYR A 266 -5.23 2.45 -20.20
N MET A 267 -4.79 3.70 -20.32
CA MET A 267 -5.64 4.75 -20.86
C MET A 267 -5.61 4.64 -22.38
N TYR A 268 -6.35 3.67 -22.93
CA TYR A 268 -6.57 3.65 -24.37
C TYR A 268 -7.31 4.93 -24.74
N GLY A 269 -6.62 5.81 -25.47
CA GLY A 269 -7.19 7.07 -25.92
C GLY A 269 -8.40 6.85 -26.81
N SER A 270 -9.60 6.94 -26.26
CA SER A 270 -10.83 7.17 -27.03
C SER A 270 -11.98 7.61 -26.11
N GLN A 271 -12.64 8.71 -26.53
CA GLN A 271 -13.87 9.33 -26.02
C GLN A 271 -13.93 9.65 -24.52
N GLU A 272 -14.14 10.94 -24.21
CA GLU A 272 -14.30 11.57 -22.88
C GLU A 272 -14.24 10.60 -21.67
N GLY A 273 -13.03 10.37 -21.13
CA GLY A 273 -12.82 9.85 -19.76
C GLY A 273 -13.25 8.41 -19.47
N GLN A 274 -13.17 7.49 -20.43
CA GLN A 274 -13.34 6.05 -20.20
C GLN A 274 -11.98 5.35 -19.97
N ARG A 275 -11.83 4.61 -18.87
CA ARG A 275 -10.59 3.91 -18.47
C ARG A 275 -10.68 2.41 -18.75
N PHE A 276 -9.54 1.79 -19.06
CA PHE A 276 -9.43 0.34 -19.21
C PHE A 276 -8.35 -0.22 -18.31
N PHE A 277 -8.57 -1.45 -17.86
CA PHE A 277 -7.67 -2.15 -16.95
C PHE A 277 -7.42 -3.55 -17.49
N SER A 278 -6.19 -4.01 -17.43
CA SER A 278 -5.83 -5.41 -17.65
C SER A 278 -5.44 -6.00 -16.31
N VAL A 279 -5.95 -7.18 -16.01
CA VAL A 279 -5.62 -7.95 -14.81
C VAL A 279 -5.41 -9.41 -15.18
N ASN A 280 -4.19 -9.93 -15.06
CA ASN A 280 -3.86 -11.31 -15.44
C ASN A 280 -4.38 -11.70 -16.85
N LYS A 281 -4.19 -10.81 -17.84
CA LYS A 281 -4.70 -10.95 -19.22
C LYS A 281 -6.24 -10.99 -19.33
N LYS A 282 -6.97 -10.55 -18.30
CA LYS A 282 -8.40 -10.24 -18.39
C LYS A 282 -8.55 -8.74 -18.52
N TYR A 283 -9.44 -8.29 -19.39
CA TYR A 283 -9.57 -6.87 -19.69
C TYR A 283 -10.89 -6.33 -19.17
N TYR A 284 -10.85 -5.09 -18.68
CA TYR A 284 -11.97 -4.42 -18.06
C TYR A 284 -12.09 -3.01 -18.60
N MET A 285 -13.33 -2.53 -18.69
CA MET A 285 -13.66 -1.17 -19.10
C MET A 285 -14.47 -0.50 -18.00
N SER A 286 -14.10 0.71 -17.62
CA SER A 286 -14.87 1.51 -16.67
C SER A 286 -16.18 1.98 -17.29
N LEU A 287 -17.25 1.96 -16.51
CA LEU A 287 -18.55 2.48 -16.90
C LEU A 287 -18.84 3.78 -16.16
N LYS A 288 -19.46 4.72 -16.87
CA LYS A 288 -19.96 5.96 -16.27
C LYS A 288 -21.42 5.80 -15.84
N PRO A 289 -21.78 6.27 -14.64
CA PRO A 289 -23.17 6.32 -14.23
C PRO A 289 -23.95 7.33 -15.09
N GLY A 290 -25.23 7.07 -15.33
CA GLY A 290 -26.14 8.08 -15.89
C GLY A 290 -26.63 9.06 -14.82
N ASN A 291 -27.02 8.53 -13.66
CA ASN A 291 -27.34 9.29 -12.46
C ASN A 291 -26.95 8.51 -11.20
N VAL A 292 -26.66 9.22 -10.11
CA VAL A 292 -26.36 8.64 -8.79
C VAL A 292 -27.24 9.33 -7.75
N LYS A 293 -27.97 8.55 -6.96
CA LYS A 293 -28.80 8.99 -5.85
C LYS A 293 -28.35 8.29 -4.58
N THR A 294 -28.39 8.99 -3.46
CA THR A 294 -28.10 8.42 -2.14
C THR A 294 -29.32 8.56 -1.23
N SER A 295 -29.38 7.75 -0.16
CA SER A 295 -30.42 7.84 0.87
C SER A 295 -30.42 9.19 1.58
N SER A 296 -29.23 9.68 1.92
CA SER A 296 -28.99 10.97 2.57
C SER A 296 -27.62 11.52 2.14
N THR A 297 -27.33 12.77 2.48
CA THR A 297 -26.07 13.44 2.10
C THR A 297 -25.78 14.60 3.03
N LEU A 298 -24.56 14.65 3.57
CA LEU A 298 -24.05 15.81 4.29
C LEU A 298 -23.68 16.91 3.29
N LYS A 299 -23.97 18.16 3.64
CA LYS A 299 -23.68 19.32 2.77
C LYS A 299 -22.19 19.32 2.40
N GLN A 300 -21.88 19.48 1.11
CA GLN A 300 -20.53 19.40 0.49
C GLN A 300 -19.98 17.98 0.25
N TYR A 301 -20.59 16.94 0.82
CA TYR A 301 -20.18 15.53 0.68
C TYR A 301 -21.18 14.74 -0.15
N SER A 302 -21.50 15.26 -1.34
CA SER A 302 -22.57 14.72 -2.20
C SER A 302 -22.21 13.44 -2.92
N ALA A 303 -23.22 12.72 -3.42
CA ALA A 303 -23.06 11.53 -4.26
C ALA A 303 -22.15 11.72 -5.49
N LYS A 304 -21.95 12.96 -5.96
CA LYS A 304 -21.02 13.25 -7.07
C LYS A 304 -19.56 12.90 -6.74
N LYS A 305 -19.22 12.84 -5.45
CA LYS A 305 -17.89 12.48 -4.94
C LYS A 305 -17.54 11.02 -5.13
N LEU A 306 -18.54 10.16 -5.39
CA LEU A 306 -18.32 8.73 -5.58
C LEU A 306 -17.62 8.37 -6.91
N PHE A 307 -17.50 9.31 -7.85
CA PHE A 307 -16.96 9.05 -9.19
C PHE A 307 -16.13 10.24 -9.71
N ASP A 308 -15.61 11.09 -8.81
CA ASP A 308 -14.81 12.25 -9.23
C ASP A 308 -13.31 11.94 -9.38
N SER A 309 -12.92 10.69 -9.12
CA SER A 309 -11.53 10.22 -9.19
C SER A 309 -10.60 11.00 -8.25
N ASP A 310 -11.15 11.50 -7.14
CA ASP A 310 -10.42 12.12 -6.05
C ASP A 310 -10.80 11.48 -4.71
N PHE A 311 -10.01 10.46 -4.35
CA PHE A 311 -10.07 9.78 -3.06
C PHE A 311 -9.87 10.69 -1.82
N LYS A 312 -9.50 11.97 -2.00
CA LYS A 312 -9.48 12.98 -0.93
C LYS A 312 -10.84 13.60 -0.67
N THR A 313 -11.85 13.24 -1.45
CA THR A 313 -13.25 13.58 -1.21
C THR A 313 -14.03 12.33 -0.81
N ALA A 314 -15.28 12.52 -0.38
CA ALA A 314 -16.18 11.42 -0.06
C ALA A 314 -17.64 11.82 -0.19
N TRP A 315 -18.49 10.83 -0.47
CA TRP A 315 -19.87 10.88 -0.03
C TRP A 315 -19.92 10.54 1.46
N VAL A 316 -20.67 11.36 2.20
CA VAL A 316 -20.94 11.19 3.62
C VAL A 316 -22.46 11.24 3.78
N GLU A 317 -23.01 10.23 4.43
CA GLU A 317 -24.42 10.20 4.79
C GLU A 317 -24.75 11.30 5.83
N ASN A 318 -26.03 11.58 6.05
CA ASN A 318 -26.47 12.64 6.97
C ASN A 318 -27.79 12.26 7.64
N ASN A 319 -27.83 11.06 8.20
CA ASN A 319 -28.90 10.57 9.04
C ASN A 319 -28.40 10.40 10.48
N THR A 320 -29.33 10.15 11.39
CA THR A 320 -29.01 9.90 12.80
C THR A 320 -28.62 8.45 13.08
N ASN A 321 -28.55 7.61 12.05
CA ASN A 321 -28.08 6.23 12.16
C ASN A 321 -26.54 6.18 12.10
N ASP A 322 -25.96 4.99 12.18
CA ASP A 322 -24.50 4.79 12.09
C ASP A 322 -24.03 4.46 10.66
N GLY A 323 -24.90 4.71 9.66
CA GLY A 323 -24.74 4.33 8.27
C GLY A 323 -25.43 3.02 7.88
N ASN A 324 -25.88 2.19 8.82
CA ASN A 324 -26.60 0.97 8.48
C ASN A 324 -27.96 1.29 7.84
N GLY A 325 -28.22 0.67 6.68
CA GLY A 325 -29.42 0.91 5.87
C GLY A 325 -29.28 2.05 4.86
N GLU A 326 -28.22 2.87 4.95
CA GLU A 326 -27.92 3.88 3.95
C GLU A 326 -27.58 3.22 2.60
N PHE A 327 -27.94 3.88 1.50
CA PHE A 327 -27.77 3.29 0.18
C PHE A 327 -27.29 4.29 -0.87
N ILE A 328 -26.65 3.72 -1.89
CA ILE A 328 -26.24 4.37 -3.13
C ILE A 328 -26.97 3.68 -4.28
N GLU A 329 -27.74 4.42 -5.05
CA GLU A 329 -28.45 3.95 -6.24
C GLU A 329 -27.84 4.60 -7.49
N ILE A 330 -27.42 3.76 -8.42
CA ILE A 330 -26.79 4.14 -9.68
C ILE A 330 -27.70 3.70 -10.82
N THR A 331 -28.10 4.63 -11.67
CA THR A 331 -28.92 4.33 -12.85
C THR A 331 -28.17 4.66 -14.13
N PHE A 332 -28.48 3.90 -15.18
CA PHE A 332 -27.86 4.05 -16.50
C PHE A 332 -28.90 4.44 -17.54
N SER A 333 -28.51 5.29 -18.49
CA SER A 333 -29.37 5.71 -19.60
C SER A 333 -29.69 4.58 -20.57
N LYS A 334 -28.83 3.57 -20.64
CA LYS A 334 -28.98 2.34 -21.43
C LYS A 334 -28.66 1.12 -20.57
N LEU A 335 -29.05 -0.06 -21.04
CA LEU A 335 -28.66 -1.32 -20.43
C LEU A 335 -27.13 -1.42 -20.41
N GLN A 336 -26.55 -1.67 -19.23
CA GLN A 336 -25.10 -1.83 -19.05
C GLN A 336 -24.78 -3.27 -18.67
N LYS A 337 -23.56 -3.69 -19.04
CA LYS A 337 -22.99 -4.99 -18.68
C LYS A 337 -21.95 -4.77 -17.57
N ILE A 338 -22.23 -5.22 -16.35
CA ILE A 338 -21.38 -4.97 -15.19
C ILE A 338 -20.87 -6.30 -14.64
N ASN A 339 -19.58 -6.36 -14.38
CA ASN A 339 -18.91 -7.53 -13.81
C ASN A 339 -18.41 -7.28 -12.40
N THR A 340 -17.81 -6.12 -12.15
CA THR A 340 -17.12 -5.82 -10.90
C THR A 340 -17.46 -4.42 -10.42
N ILE A 341 -17.59 -4.26 -9.10
CA ILE A 341 -17.68 -2.96 -8.43
C ILE A 341 -16.44 -2.79 -7.56
N GLY A 342 -15.64 -1.76 -7.83
CA GLY A 342 -14.60 -1.29 -6.94
C GLY A 342 -15.16 -0.28 -5.95
N ILE A 343 -14.72 -0.35 -4.69
CA ILE A 343 -15.07 0.63 -3.65
C ILE A 343 -13.84 1.03 -2.84
N ILE A 344 -13.66 2.33 -2.61
CA ILE A 344 -12.78 2.87 -1.56
C ILE A 344 -13.68 3.26 -0.39
N PRO A 345 -13.84 2.40 0.64
CA PRO A 345 -14.71 2.68 1.77
C PRO A 345 -14.09 3.77 2.66
N GLY A 346 -14.90 4.41 3.50
CA GLY A 346 -14.44 5.43 4.45
C GLY A 346 -14.11 6.77 3.80
N TYR A 347 -13.65 7.72 4.61
CA TYR A 347 -13.17 9.02 4.14
C TYR A 347 -11.65 8.97 3.96
N ASN A 348 -11.21 8.69 2.75
CA ASN A 348 -9.83 8.28 2.45
C ASN A 348 -8.84 9.46 2.27
N LYS A 349 -9.24 10.69 2.61
CA LYS A 349 -8.39 11.90 2.53
C LYS A 349 -7.11 11.80 3.35
N SER A 350 -7.18 11.16 4.51
CA SER A 350 -6.02 10.82 5.33
C SER A 350 -6.33 9.56 6.14
N ARG A 351 -5.28 8.85 6.54
CA ARG A 351 -5.42 7.68 7.42
C ARG A 351 -6.16 8.02 8.73
N GLU A 352 -5.90 9.19 9.28
CA GLU A 352 -6.58 9.68 10.49
C GLU A 352 -8.08 9.83 10.26
N LEU A 353 -8.49 10.55 9.20
CA LEU A 353 -9.91 10.76 8.89
C LEU A 353 -10.62 9.45 8.55
N PHE A 354 -9.93 8.52 7.88
CA PHE A 354 -10.45 7.20 7.59
C PHE A 354 -10.86 6.47 8.87
N TYR A 355 -10.00 6.45 9.91
CA TYR A 355 -10.30 5.77 11.18
C TYR A 355 -11.21 6.57 12.12
N LYS A 356 -11.29 7.90 11.96
CA LYS A 356 -12.21 8.75 12.74
C LYS A 356 -13.68 8.60 12.34
N ASN A 357 -13.97 8.29 11.08
CA ASN A 357 -15.33 8.14 10.56
C ASN A 357 -15.77 6.67 10.50
N ASN A 358 -17.07 6.41 10.37
CA ASN A 358 -17.56 5.06 10.10
C ASN A 358 -17.17 4.63 8.70
N ARG A 359 -16.85 3.34 8.56
CA ARG A 359 -16.39 2.73 7.32
C ARG A 359 -17.29 1.56 6.97
N VAL A 360 -17.56 1.36 5.70
CA VAL A 360 -18.42 0.27 5.24
C VAL A 360 -17.73 -1.08 5.48
N ALA A 361 -18.41 -1.99 6.18
CA ALA A 361 -17.92 -3.34 6.48
C ALA A 361 -18.65 -4.44 5.68
N GLU A 362 -19.91 -4.20 5.31
CA GLU A 362 -20.69 -5.10 4.47
C GLU A 362 -21.69 -4.33 3.62
N ILE A 363 -21.88 -4.76 2.38
CA ILE A 363 -22.92 -4.25 1.49
C ILE A 363 -23.76 -5.37 0.87
N GLU A 364 -25.05 -5.09 0.69
CA GLU A 364 -25.90 -5.80 -0.23
C GLU A 364 -25.97 -5.08 -1.57
N ILE A 365 -25.92 -5.84 -2.66
CA ILE A 365 -25.88 -5.35 -4.03
C ILE A 365 -27.09 -5.88 -4.77
N TYR A 366 -27.88 -4.97 -5.30
CA TYR A 366 -29.08 -5.25 -6.08
C TYR A 366 -28.88 -4.81 -7.52
N ALA A 367 -29.26 -5.64 -8.49
CA ALA A 367 -29.34 -5.29 -9.90
C ALA A 367 -30.81 -5.34 -10.34
N ASP A 368 -31.31 -4.22 -10.86
CA ASP A 368 -32.73 -4.04 -11.22
C ASP A 368 -33.69 -4.57 -10.12
N ASP A 369 -33.45 -4.14 -8.87
CA ASP A 369 -34.22 -4.49 -7.66
C ASP A 369 -34.12 -5.95 -7.18
N LYS A 370 -33.31 -6.78 -7.82
CA LYS A 370 -33.02 -8.13 -7.36
C LYS A 370 -31.69 -8.17 -6.60
N LEU A 371 -31.68 -8.70 -5.37
CA LEU A 371 -30.45 -8.97 -4.63
C LEU A 371 -29.59 -9.97 -5.43
N ILE A 372 -28.37 -9.58 -5.75
CA ILE A 372 -27.42 -10.40 -6.51
C ILE A 372 -26.22 -10.83 -5.68
N LYS A 373 -25.83 -10.06 -4.65
CA LYS A 373 -24.67 -10.37 -3.83
C LYS A 373 -24.71 -9.65 -2.48
N THR A 374 -24.20 -10.29 -1.44
CA THR A 374 -23.77 -9.66 -0.19
C THR A 374 -22.25 -9.77 -0.11
N ALA A 375 -21.55 -8.67 0.18
CA ALA A 375 -20.10 -8.62 0.18
C ALA A 375 -19.57 -7.96 1.45
N ALA A 376 -18.72 -8.70 2.18
CA ALA A 376 -17.91 -8.13 3.25
C ALA A 376 -16.75 -7.32 2.65
N ILE A 377 -16.37 -6.23 3.30
CA ILE A 377 -15.30 -5.33 2.90
C ILE A 377 -14.31 -5.25 4.06
N ALA A 378 -13.03 -5.50 3.78
CA ALA A 378 -12.00 -5.47 4.82
C ALA A 378 -11.70 -4.03 5.27
N ASP A 379 -11.57 -3.81 6.57
CA ASP A 379 -11.19 -2.51 7.14
C ASP A 379 -9.75 -2.17 6.77
N GLY A 380 -9.53 -1.19 5.91
CA GLY A 380 -8.17 -0.84 5.51
C GLY A 380 -8.11 0.44 4.69
N TYR A 381 -7.32 1.39 5.19
CA TYR A 381 -6.92 2.59 4.46
C TYR A 381 -6.08 2.24 3.23
N THR A 382 -6.09 3.10 2.21
CA THR A 382 -5.12 3.04 1.11
C THR A 382 -4.61 4.43 0.76
N SER A 383 -3.34 4.55 0.41
CA SER A 383 -2.74 5.77 -0.15
C SER A 383 -2.58 5.71 -1.67
N LEU A 384 -3.03 4.63 -2.31
CA LEU A 384 -2.92 4.44 -3.75
C LEU A 384 -3.89 5.38 -4.48
N SER A 385 -3.48 5.83 -5.67
CA SER A 385 -4.31 6.67 -6.53
C SER A 385 -5.60 5.94 -6.92
N PRO A 386 -6.76 6.63 -7.04
CA PRO A 386 -7.97 6.05 -7.63
C PRO A 386 -7.84 5.70 -9.14
N ASP A 387 -6.70 5.97 -9.77
CA ASP A 387 -6.33 5.42 -11.08
C ASP A 387 -5.70 4.03 -11.00
N ASP A 388 -5.18 3.67 -9.82
CA ASP A 388 -4.69 2.34 -9.53
C ASP A 388 -5.86 1.45 -9.10
N LEU A 389 -6.08 0.36 -9.85
CA LEU A 389 -7.13 -0.59 -9.55
C LEU A 389 -6.96 -1.22 -8.15
N TYR A 390 -5.74 -1.30 -7.62
CA TYR A 390 -5.45 -1.80 -6.26
C TYR A 390 -5.87 -0.85 -5.14
N ALA A 391 -6.20 0.40 -5.43
CA ALA A 391 -6.78 1.29 -4.42
C ALA A 391 -8.17 0.77 -3.97
N TYR A 392 -8.90 0.15 -4.89
CA TYR A 392 -10.26 -0.31 -4.67
C TYR A 392 -10.29 -1.69 -4.01
N TYR A 393 -11.27 -1.89 -3.12
CA TYR A 393 -11.76 -3.22 -2.80
C TYR A 393 -12.66 -3.69 -3.95
N LEU A 394 -12.25 -4.72 -4.68
CA LEU A 394 -12.93 -5.21 -5.86
C LEU A 394 -13.96 -6.29 -5.50
N ILE A 395 -15.21 -6.04 -5.84
CA ILE A 395 -16.32 -6.95 -5.62
C ILE A 395 -16.76 -7.50 -6.97
N ASN A 396 -16.33 -8.73 -7.26
CA ASN A 396 -16.77 -9.46 -8.45
C ASN A 396 -18.25 -9.88 -8.26
N LEU A 397 -19.13 -9.45 -9.15
CA LEU A 397 -20.56 -9.73 -9.13
C LEU A 397 -20.90 -11.09 -9.77
N SER A 398 -20.19 -11.48 -10.82
CA SER A 398 -20.36 -12.77 -11.50
C SER A 398 -19.17 -13.10 -12.40
N GLU A 399 -18.98 -14.37 -12.78
CA GLU A 399 -17.93 -14.74 -13.75
C GLU A 399 -18.15 -14.13 -15.15
N ASN A 400 -19.41 -13.90 -15.50
CA ASN A 400 -19.86 -13.19 -16.70
C ASN A 400 -20.27 -11.75 -16.37
N ASN A 401 -20.77 -10.98 -17.34
CA ASN A 401 -21.39 -9.68 -17.08
C ASN A 401 -22.86 -9.84 -16.69
N ILE A 402 -23.32 -9.09 -15.70
CA ILE A 402 -24.74 -8.88 -15.38
C ILE A 402 -25.25 -7.73 -16.24
N SER A 403 -26.38 -7.93 -16.93
CA SER A 403 -27.05 -6.87 -17.69
C SER A 403 -28.10 -6.19 -16.80
N CYS A 404 -27.97 -4.88 -16.57
CA CYS A 404 -28.94 -4.12 -15.76
C CYS A 404 -29.01 -2.64 -16.16
N LYS A 405 -30.08 -1.96 -15.76
CA LYS A 405 -30.20 -0.48 -15.86
C LYS A 405 -30.02 0.23 -14.52
N LYS A 406 -30.02 -0.52 -13.42
CA LYS A 406 -29.86 0.01 -12.07
C LYS A 406 -29.02 -0.92 -11.20
N ILE A 407 -28.09 -0.34 -10.46
CA ILE A 407 -27.39 -0.97 -9.33
C ILE A 407 -27.75 -0.22 -8.06
N LYS A 408 -28.08 -0.93 -6.99
CA LYS A 408 -28.27 -0.35 -5.66
C LYS A 408 -27.36 -1.06 -4.66
N LEU A 409 -26.55 -0.27 -3.94
CA LEU A 409 -25.66 -0.71 -2.87
C LEU A 409 -26.30 -0.29 -1.55
N VAL A 410 -26.57 -1.24 -0.66
CA VAL A 410 -27.13 -0.98 0.67
C VAL A 410 -26.08 -1.36 1.71
N ILE A 411 -25.71 -0.43 2.58
CA ILE A 411 -24.78 -0.67 3.68
C ILE A 411 -25.51 -1.50 4.74
N THR A 412 -25.01 -2.69 5.06
CA THR A 412 -25.63 -3.58 6.08
C THR A 412 -24.81 -3.74 7.33
N LYS A 413 -23.49 -3.46 7.27
CA LYS A 413 -22.61 -3.39 8.44
C LYS A 413 -21.56 -2.32 8.26
N ILE A 414 -21.11 -1.76 9.37
CA ILE A 414 -20.04 -0.75 9.44
C ILE A 414 -18.95 -1.15 10.44
N TYR A 415 -17.75 -0.60 10.23
CA TYR A 415 -16.73 -0.45 11.27
C TYR A 415 -16.90 0.92 11.89
N LYS A 416 -17.00 0.97 13.23
CA LYS A 416 -17.17 2.23 13.95
C LYS A 416 -15.91 3.09 13.88
N GLY A 417 -16.11 4.37 13.62
CA GLY A 417 -15.11 5.42 13.76
C GLY A 417 -14.85 5.75 15.22
N SER A 418 -13.73 6.43 15.48
CA SER A 418 -13.39 6.89 16.83
C SER A 418 -14.05 8.22 17.22
N GLU A 419 -14.55 9.00 16.26
CA GLU A 419 -15.03 10.37 16.50
C GLU A 419 -16.38 10.67 15.83
N TYR A 420 -16.53 10.31 14.56
CA TYR A 420 -17.74 10.58 13.77
C TYR A 420 -18.51 9.29 13.50
N THR A 421 -19.84 9.38 13.56
CA THR A 421 -20.75 8.24 13.35
C THR A 421 -21.23 8.11 11.91
N ASP A 422 -20.89 9.06 11.04
CA ASP A 422 -21.35 9.06 9.67
C ASP A 422 -20.56 8.03 8.83
N ALA A 423 -21.27 7.23 8.03
CA ALA A 423 -20.61 6.34 7.08
C ALA A 423 -20.15 7.08 5.82
N CYS A 424 -18.90 6.82 5.45
CA CYS A 424 -18.25 7.47 4.32
C CYS A 424 -17.91 6.47 3.21
N VAL A 425 -17.98 6.93 1.96
CA VAL A 425 -17.40 6.24 0.79
C VAL A 425 -16.69 7.26 -0.07
N SER A 426 -15.39 7.06 -0.29
CA SER A 426 -14.58 7.98 -1.06
C SER A 426 -14.77 7.82 -2.55
N GLU A 427 -14.75 6.59 -3.07
CA GLU A 427 -14.81 6.35 -4.52
C GLU A 427 -15.52 5.03 -4.84
N LEU A 428 -16.13 4.99 -6.02
CA LEU A 428 -16.69 3.81 -6.65
C LEU A 428 -16.13 3.68 -8.08
N LEU A 429 -15.97 2.43 -8.50
CA LEU A 429 -15.57 2.08 -9.86
C LEU A 429 -16.50 0.98 -10.37
N LEU A 430 -17.06 1.16 -11.56
CA LEU A 430 -17.91 0.15 -12.20
C LEU A 430 -17.16 -0.43 -13.39
N LEU A 431 -16.98 -1.75 -13.41
CA LEU A 431 -16.21 -2.42 -14.45
C LEU A 431 -17.06 -3.42 -15.22
N GLN A 432 -16.99 -3.32 -16.54
CA GLN A 432 -17.40 -4.36 -17.47
C GLN A 432 -16.18 -5.24 -17.78
N LYS A 433 -16.34 -6.56 -17.72
CA LYS A 433 -15.33 -7.51 -18.24
C LYS A 433 -15.47 -7.60 -19.76
N LEU A 434 -14.35 -7.53 -20.47
CA LEU A 434 -14.25 -7.64 -21.93
C LEU A 434 -13.77 -9.04 -22.32
N ASP A 435 -14.20 -9.52 -23.48
CA ASP A 435 -13.84 -10.83 -24.01
C ASP A 435 -12.44 -10.86 -24.64
N LYS A 436 -11.94 -9.68 -25.05
CA LYS A 436 -10.62 -9.49 -25.65
C LYS A 436 -10.02 -8.16 -25.22
N GLU A 437 -8.73 -8.02 -25.48
CA GLU A 437 -8.02 -6.74 -25.33
C GLU A 437 -8.72 -5.64 -26.16
N PRO A 438 -8.95 -4.45 -25.60
CA PRO A 438 -9.46 -3.32 -26.37
C PRO A 438 -8.44 -2.87 -27.42
N GLU A 439 -8.93 -2.53 -28.62
CA GLU A 439 -8.07 -2.10 -29.73
C GLU A 439 -7.56 -0.68 -29.51
N VAL A 440 -6.24 -0.48 -29.67
CA VAL A 440 -5.57 0.82 -29.49
C VAL A 440 -6.04 1.82 -30.56
N GLY A 441 -6.65 2.93 -30.15
CA GLY A 441 -6.86 4.09 -31.03
C GLY A 441 -7.97 3.97 -32.09
N GLY A 442 -8.99 3.13 -31.88
CA GLY A 442 -10.11 3.02 -32.81
C GLY A 442 -11.02 4.24 -32.82
N ARG A 443 -10.77 5.18 -33.74
CA ARG A 443 -11.85 5.89 -34.42
C ARG A 443 -12.72 4.94 -35.21
#